data_AF-A0A0C3DJE5-F1
#
_entry.id   AF-A0A0C3DJE5-F1
#
_cell.length_a   1.000
_cell.length_b   1.000
_cell.length_c   1.000
_cell.angle_alpha   90.00
_cell.angle_beta   90.00
_cell.angle_gamma   90.00
#
_symmetry.space_group_name_H-M   'P 1'
#
loop_
_entity.id
_entity.type
_entity.pdbx_description
1 polymer ?
#
loop_
_entity_poly.entity_id
_entity_poly.type
_entity_poly.pdbx_seq_one_letter_code
_entity_poly.pdbx_strand_id
1 'polypeptide(L)'
;MEAPPSPRVCTLCQGDGTYRCTKCIHRPLFCSSCCRKEHKLRPFHCVEQWNGTFFEESSLQLAGLVVHLGHGGDPCPSGGLDGEDITGNVEDKWEDIEDQPKLHHLSPGTDRSCLTLVHTSGVHFCDVRYCNFPGAETSHLQLATAGLFLATVKEPRTAFTFQVLDDFIWDNVECGTSAMNYYSKLRRVTSNAFPNLVPVSSPSGKDFIRDPLSHKRKNWSCSVQHAHNQG
;
A
#
# COMPACT_ATOMS: atom_id res chain seq x y z
N MET A 1 4.84 -18.71 -17.01
CA MET A 1 5.19 -17.40 -17.60
C MET A 1 4.28 -17.20 -18.81
N GLU A 2 3.52 -16.11 -18.84
CA GLU A 2 2.47 -15.87 -19.83
C GLU A 2 2.90 -14.76 -20.79
N ALA A 3 2.89 -15.03 -22.10
CA ALA A 3 3.08 -14.03 -23.13
C ALA A 3 1.76 -13.24 -23.37
N PRO A 4 1.81 -11.93 -23.67
CA PRO A 4 0.64 -11.12 -23.94
C PRO A 4 -0.14 -11.63 -25.16
N PRO A 5 -1.46 -11.38 -25.21
CA PRO A 5 -2.18 -11.41 -26.48
C PRO A 5 -1.52 -10.44 -27.46
N SER A 6 -1.38 -10.87 -28.73
CA SER A 6 -0.91 -10.00 -29.82
C SER A 6 -2.13 -9.41 -30.54
N PRO A 7 -2.24 -8.07 -30.67
CA PRO A 7 -1.26 -7.06 -30.26
C PRO A 7 -1.38 -6.70 -28.76
N ARG A 8 -0.24 -6.45 -28.10
CA ARG A 8 -0.19 -5.99 -26.70
C ARG A 8 -0.50 -4.49 -26.61
N VAL A 9 -1.78 -4.16 -26.66
CA VAL A 9 -2.25 -2.76 -26.68
C VAL A 9 -2.88 -2.35 -25.36
N CYS A 10 -2.69 -1.10 -24.99
CA CYS A 10 -3.42 -0.48 -23.90
C CYS A 10 -4.91 -0.41 -24.25
N THR A 11 -5.76 -0.89 -23.34
CA THR A 11 -7.22 -0.97 -23.52
C THR A 11 -7.88 0.41 -23.65
N LEU A 12 -7.24 1.47 -23.15
CA LEU A 12 -7.82 2.83 -23.13
C LEU A 12 -7.34 3.72 -24.27
N CYS A 13 -6.05 3.68 -24.60
CA CYS A 13 -5.45 4.60 -25.58
C CYS A 13 -4.82 3.91 -26.79
N GLN A 14 -4.86 2.57 -26.86
CA GLN A 14 -4.24 1.75 -27.91
C GLN A 14 -2.72 1.89 -28.05
N GLY A 15 -2.05 2.59 -27.12
CA GLY A 15 -0.58 2.61 -27.01
C GLY A 15 -0.01 1.29 -26.48
N ASP A 16 1.25 1.30 -26.02
CA ASP A 16 1.89 0.08 -25.51
C ASP A 16 1.27 -0.41 -24.19
N GLY A 17 0.76 -1.64 -24.18
CA GLY A 17 0.15 -2.28 -23.01
C GLY A 17 1.18 -2.87 -22.04
N THR A 18 2.05 -2.03 -21.47
CA THR A 18 3.18 -2.46 -20.62
C THR A 18 2.78 -3.12 -19.29
N TYR A 19 1.66 -2.72 -18.70
CA TYR A 19 1.16 -3.22 -17.42
C TYR A 19 -0.11 -4.03 -17.58
N ARG A 20 -0.23 -5.12 -16.82
CA ARG A 20 -1.43 -5.94 -16.72
C ARG A 20 -1.96 -5.92 -15.29
N CYS A 21 -3.21 -5.55 -15.09
CA CYS A 21 -3.83 -5.66 -13.77
C CYS A 21 -4.33 -7.08 -13.54
N THR A 22 -3.99 -7.71 -12.41
CA THR A 22 -4.43 -9.08 -12.09
C THR A 22 -5.66 -9.13 -11.19
N LYS A 23 -6.09 -7.98 -10.65
CA LYS A 23 -7.29 -7.86 -9.80
C LYS A 23 -8.52 -7.34 -10.54
N CYS A 24 -8.34 -6.66 -11.68
CA CYS A 24 -9.45 -6.29 -12.55
C CYS A 24 -10.00 -7.51 -13.30
N ILE A 25 -11.31 -7.51 -13.51
CA ILE A 25 -11.99 -8.50 -14.36
C ILE A 25 -11.38 -8.41 -15.77
N HIS A 26 -11.18 -9.56 -16.41
CA HIS A 26 -10.56 -9.72 -17.74
C HIS A 26 -9.09 -9.32 -17.85
N ARG A 27 -8.41 -9.00 -16.75
CA ARG A 27 -6.96 -8.70 -16.70
C ARG A 27 -6.49 -7.71 -17.79
N PRO A 28 -7.07 -6.50 -17.85
CA PRO A 28 -6.79 -5.53 -18.90
C PRO A 28 -5.32 -5.08 -18.92
N LEU A 29 -4.87 -4.72 -20.13
CA LEU A 29 -3.57 -4.15 -20.39
C LEU A 29 -3.64 -2.61 -20.43
N PHE A 30 -2.63 -1.97 -19.85
CA PHE A 30 -2.50 -0.52 -19.76
C PHE A 30 -1.08 -0.06 -20.09
N CYS A 31 -0.94 1.09 -20.74
CA CYS A 31 0.31 1.83 -20.67
C CYS A 31 0.48 2.44 -19.28
N SER A 32 1.68 2.90 -18.91
CA SER A 32 1.94 3.42 -17.56
C SER A 32 0.99 4.56 -17.15
N SER A 33 0.69 5.50 -18.06
CA SER A 33 -0.19 6.63 -17.75
C SER A 33 -1.65 6.21 -17.52
N CYS A 34 -2.18 5.33 -18.37
CA CYS A 34 -3.51 4.77 -18.20
C CYS A 34 -3.60 3.89 -16.95
N CYS A 35 -2.55 3.13 -16.65
CA CYS A 35 -2.46 2.31 -15.45
C CYS A 35 -2.61 3.17 -14.19
N ARG A 36 -1.86 4.27 -14.08
CA ARG A 36 -1.98 5.21 -12.96
C ARG A 36 -3.39 5.80 -12.83
N LYS A 37 -3.98 6.21 -13.95
CA LYS A 37 -5.30 6.86 -13.96
C LYS A 37 -6.39 5.90 -13.47
N GLU A 38 -6.42 4.68 -13.97
CA GLU A 38 -7.44 3.68 -13.59
C GLU A 38 -7.30 3.22 -12.14
N HIS A 39 -6.06 3.18 -11.62
CA HIS A 39 -5.79 2.70 -10.26
C HIS A 39 -5.70 3.82 -9.21
N LYS A 40 -5.95 5.08 -9.58
CA LYS A 40 -5.93 6.23 -8.66
C LYS A 40 -6.74 5.98 -7.38
N LEU A 41 -7.92 5.39 -7.51
CA LEU A 41 -8.82 5.06 -6.39
C LEU A 41 -8.80 3.58 -6.01
N ARG A 42 -7.92 2.80 -6.64
CA ARG A 42 -7.73 1.36 -6.38
C ARG A 42 -6.23 1.04 -6.23
N PRO A 43 -5.52 1.71 -5.31
CA PRO A 43 -4.07 1.59 -5.19
C PRO A 43 -3.59 0.22 -4.72
N PHE A 44 -4.49 -0.65 -4.26
CA PHE A 44 -4.18 -2.00 -3.77
C PHE A 44 -4.43 -3.11 -4.80
N HIS A 45 -4.71 -2.76 -6.06
CA HIS A 45 -4.72 -3.74 -7.14
C HIS A 45 -3.29 -4.19 -7.46
N CYS A 46 -3.10 -5.50 -7.64
CA CYS A 46 -1.82 -6.05 -8.06
C CYS A 46 -1.67 -5.92 -9.58
N VAL A 47 -0.45 -5.63 -10.02
CA VAL A 47 -0.10 -5.50 -11.45
C VAL A 47 1.11 -6.35 -11.78
N GLU A 48 1.20 -6.72 -13.04
CA GLU A 48 2.38 -7.32 -13.65
C GLU A 48 2.92 -6.38 -14.71
N GLN A 49 4.24 -6.35 -14.91
CA GLN A 49 4.91 -5.53 -15.92
C GLN A 49 5.53 -6.42 -16.98
N TRP A 50 5.47 -5.97 -18.23
CA TRP A 50 6.19 -6.60 -19.33
C TRP A 50 7.68 -6.26 -19.29
N ASN A 51 8.54 -7.28 -19.24
CA ASN A 51 9.99 -7.11 -19.18
C ASN A 51 10.71 -7.27 -20.53
N GLY A 52 9.99 -7.52 -21.62
CA GLY A 52 10.56 -7.86 -22.93
C GLY A 52 10.22 -9.28 -23.39
N THR A 53 9.95 -10.19 -22.45
CA THR A 53 9.77 -11.63 -22.74
C THR A 53 8.56 -12.25 -22.06
N PHE A 54 8.25 -11.85 -20.83
CA PHE A 54 7.07 -12.30 -20.09
C PHE A 54 6.57 -11.19 -19.16
N PHE A 55 5.40 -11.40 -18.59
CA PHE A 55 4.91 -10.57 -17.48
C PHE A 55 5.43 -11.10 -16.15
N GLU A 56 6.02 -10.21 -15.37
CA GLU A 56 6.50 -10.46 -14.02
C GLU A 56 5.75 -9.60 -13.00
N GLU A 57 5.75 -10.03 -11.74
CA GLU A 57 5.15 -9.29 -10.63
C GLU A 57 5.73 -7.87 -10.58
N SER A 58 4.87 -6.87 -10.39
CA SER A 58 5.27 -5.46 -10.31
C SER A 58 4.37 -4.72 -9.31
N SER A 59 4.60 -3.42 -9.14
CA SER A 59 3.82 -2.57 -8.25
C SER A 59 3.27 -1.35 -8.99
N LEU A 60 2.17 -0.80 -8.49
CA LEU A 60 1.62 0.44 -9.02
C LEU A 60 2.56 1.63 -8.77
N GLN A 61 3.39 1.59 -7.72
CA GLN A 61 4.46 2.56 -7.50
C GLN A 61 5.48 2.55 -8.66
N LEU A 62 5.88 1.37 -9.16
CA LEU A 62 6.78 1.29 -10.32
C LEU A 62 6.13 1.82 -11.61
N ALA A 63 4.80 1.75 -11.73
CA ALA A 63 4.06 2.45 -12.80
C ALA A 63 4.00 3.98 -12.60
N GLY A 64 4.45 4.47 -11.44
CA GLY A 64 4.47 5.88 -11.02
C GLY A 64 3.19 6.33 -10.31
N LEU A 65 2.40 5.42 -9.72
CA LEU A 65 1.21 5.81 -8.96
C LEU A 65 1.62 6.47 -7.64
N VAL A 66 1.03 7.63 -7.38
CA VAL A 66 1.17 8.36 -6.12
C VAL A 66 -0.21 8.50 -5.50
N VAL A 67 -0.32 8.18 -4.21
CA VAL A 67 -1.54 8.37 -3.42
C VAL A 67 -1.50 9.75 -2.80
N HIS A 68 -2.42 10.61 -3.21
CA HIS A 68 -2.59 11.92 -2.60
C HIS A 68 -3.61 11.83 -1.47
N LEU A 69 -3.25 12.33 -0.29
CA LEU A 69 -4.15 12.39 0.86
C LEU A 69 -4.95 13.69 0.83
N GLY A 70 -6.23 13.59 1.16
CA GLY A 70 -7.18 14.70 1.02
C GLY A 70 -7.63 14.93 -0.43
N HIS A 71 -8.46 15.96 -0.63
CA HIS A 71 -8.97 16.40 -1.94
C HIS A 71 -9.53 15.28 -2.85
N GLY A 72 -10.17 14.25 -2.27
CA GLY A 72 -10.67 13.11 -3.04
C GLY A 72 -9.60 12.32 -3.80
N GLY A 73 -8.34 12.42 -3.38
CA GLY A 73 -7.19 11.80 -4.03
C GLY A 73 -6.55 12.63 -5.14
N ASP A 74 -6.98 13.88 -5.36
CA ASP A 74 -6.29 14.80 -6.27
C ASP A 74 -5.05 15.45 -5.63
N PRO A 75 -4.06 15.87 -6.44
CA PRO A 75 -2.91 16.61 -5.95
C PRO A 75 -3.32 17.88 -5.21
N CYS A 76 -2.70 18.12 -4.05
CA CYS A 76 -2.97 19.32 -3.27
C CYS A 76 -2.59 20.59 -4.07
N PRO A 77 -3.48 21.59 -4.21
CA PRO A 77 -3.20 22.83 -4.94
C PRO A 77 -2.00 23.62 -4.39
N SER A 78 -1.74 23.49 -3.09
CA SER A 78 -0.63 24.15 -2.40
C SER A 78 0.73 23.44 -2.59
N GLY A 79 0.78 22.33 -3.33
CA GLY A 79 1.94 21.46 -3.40
C GLY A 79 1.97 20.50 -2.22
N GLY A 80 1.76 19.20 -2.48
CA GLY A 80 1.78 18.19 -1.41
C GLY A 80 3.19 17.93 -0.90
N LEU A 81 3.35 17.88 0.43
CA LEU A 81 4.62 17.57 1.08
C LEU A 81 4.89 16.06 1.05
N ASP A 82 6.15 15.68 0.94
CA ASP A 82 6.65 14.44 1.53
C ASP A 82 6.56 14.59 3.05
N GLY A 83 5.99 13.62 3.77
CA GLY A 83 5.61 13.81 5.17
C GLY A 83 6.79 14.23 6.06
N GLU A 84 6.83 15.50 6.47
CA GLU A 84 7.80 15.98 7.47
C GLU A 84 7.32 15.68 8.90
N ASP A 85 8.30 15.28 9.71
CA ASP A 85 8.33 15.04 11.15
C ASP A 85 7.91 13.66 11.70
N ILE A 86 8.83 12.69 11.56
CA ILE A 86 9.14 11.70 12.62
C ILE A 86 10.65 11.72 12.81
N THR A 87 11.16 12.70 13.56
CA THR A 87 12.56 12.75 13.99
C THR A 87 12.83 11.68 15.04
N GLY A 88 13.69 10.74 14.69
CA GLY A 88 14.44 9.89 15.60
C GLY A 88 15.69 9.45 14.85
N ASN A 89 16.81 10.10 15.14
CA ASN A 89 18.11 9.79 14.56
C ASN A 89 18.43 8.31 14.78
N VAL A 90 18.55 7.54 13.69
CA VAL A 90 19.21 6.24 13.72
C VAL A 90 20.22 6.22 12.58
N GLU A 91 21.43 6.63 12.91
CA GLU A 91 22.63 6.15 12.22
C GLU A 91 22.73 4.64 12.51
N ASP A 92 22.13 3.83 11.64
CA ASP A 92 22.37 2.39 11.65
C ASP A 92 23.05 2.02 10.33
N LYS A 93 24.38 2.05 10.44
CA LYS A 93 25.36 1.53 9.48
C LYS A 93 25.21 0.01 9.44
N TRP A 94 24.55 -0.54 8.42
CA TRP A 94 24.50 -1.99 8.24
C TRP A 94 25.45 -2.41 7.13
N GLU A 95 26.35 -3.32 7.51
CA GLU A 95 27.43 -3.88 6.71
C GLU A 95 26.89 -4.83 5.62
N ASP A 96 27.66 -4.94 4.54
CA ASP A 96 27.37 -5.71 3.34
C ASP A 96 26.97 -7.17 3.64
N ILE A 97 25.74 -7.54 3.26
CA ILE A 97 25.34 -8.93 3.09
C ILE A 97 24.98 -9.13 1.61
N GLU A 98 25.86 -9.81 0.89
CA GLU A 98 25.71 -10.21 -0.51
C GLU A 98 24.63 -11.30 -0.69
N ASP A 99 23.96 -11.24 -1.85
CA ASP A 99 23.33 -12.37 -2.58
C ASP A 99 21.91 -12.86 -2.22
N GLN A 100 20.97 -11.95 -1.94
CA GLN A 100 19.55 -12.21 -2.26
C GLN A 100 19.10 -11.41 -3.49
N PRO A 101 18.30 -11.99 -4.40
CA PRO A 101 17.78 -11.26 -5.55
C PRO A 101 16.96 -10.06 -5.06
N LYS A 102 17.47 -8.84 -5.30
CA LYS A 102 16.74 -7.59 -5.05
C LYS A 102 15.61 -7.49 -6.05
N LEU A 103 14.46 -8.03 -5.71
CA LEU A 103 13.24 -7.88 -6.49
C LEU A 103 12.78 -6.42 -6.35
N HIS A 104 12.88 -5.66 -7.44
CA HIS A 104 12.57 -4.23 -7.47
C HIS A 104 11.13 -3.92 -7.01
N HIS A 105 10.19 -4.84 -7.21
CA HIS A 105 8.79 -4.70 -6.76
C HIS A 105 8.57 -5.02 -5.28
N LEU A 106 9.54 -5.68 -4.61
CA LEU A 106 9.52 -5.98 -3.17
C LEU A 106 10.40 -5.05 -2.35
N SER A 107 11.09 -4.11 -3.01
CA SER A 107 11.95 -3.12 -2.35
C SER A 107 11.18 -1.81 -2.19
N PRO A 108 11.13 -1.22 -1.00
CA PRO A 108 10.63 0.15 -0.85
C PRO A 108 11.47 1.08 -1.72
N GLY A 109 10.82 2.04 -2.39
CA GLY A 109 11.54 3.13 -3.06
C GLY A 109 12.50 3.81 -2.07
N THR A 110 13.65 4.28 -2.55
CA THR A 110 14.65 5.01 -1.73
C THR A 110 14.11 6.34 -1.17
N ASP A 111 12.93 6.77 -1.62
CA ASP A 111 12.28 8.00 -1.21
C ASP A 111 11.62 7.92 0.17
N ARG A 112 11.70 9.01 0.93
CA ARG A 112 11.10 9.11 2.27
C ARG A 112 9.56 9.07 2.23
N SER A 113 8.95 9.34 1.08
CA SER A 113 7.50 9.27 0.87
C SER A 113 6.91 7.88 0.62
N CYS A 114 7.75 6.85 0.46
CA CYS A 114 7.29 5.48 0.21
C CYS A 114 6.81 4.82 1.51
N LEU A 115 5.53 4.45 1.55
CA LEU A 115 4.91 3.67 2.63
C LEU A 115 4.70 2.21 2.20
N THR A 116 4.89 1.30 3.15
CA THR A 116 4.48 -0.10 3.06
C THR A 116 3.04 -0.22 3.54
N LEU A 117 2.11 -0.47 2.63
CA LEU A 117 0.68 -0.59 2.91
C LEU A 117 0.25 -2.05 2.90
N VAL A 118 -0.33 -2.51 4.01
CA VAL A 118 -0.84 -3.87 4.16
C VAL A 118 -2.34 -3.89 3.89
N HIS A 119 -2.74 -4.67 2.88
CA HIS A 119 -4.12 -4.83 2.43
C HIS A 119 -4.45 -6.32 2.25
N THR A 120 -5.73 -6.70 2.16
CA THR A 120 -6.15 -8.09 1.94
C THR A 120 -5.66 -8.67 0.61
N SER A 121 -5.34 -7.79 -0.36
CA SER A 121 -4.73 -8.18 -1.64
C SER A 121 -3.21 -8.38 -1.59
N GLY A 122 -2.57 -8.16 -0.43
CA GLY A 122 -1.13 -8.28 -0.24
C GLY A 122 -0.50 -7.02 0.34
N VAL A 123 0.83 -6.97 0.26
CA VAL A 123 1.68 -5.87 0.74
C VAL A 123 2.06 -5.02 -0.46
N HIS A 124 1.84 -3.72 -0.35
CA HIS A 124 2.02 -2.76 -1.43
C HIS A 124 3.01 -1.68 -0.99
N PHE A 125 3.83 -1.21 -1.93
CA PHE A 125 4.60 0.01 -1.74
C PHE A 125 3.87 1.14 -2.47
N CYS A 126 3.72 2.27 -1.81
CA CYS A 126 2.99 3.41 -2.35
C CYS A 126 3.71 4.70 -1.96
N ASP A 127 3.95 5.55 -2.94
CA ASP A 127 4.35 6.93 -2.68
C ASP A 127 3.14 7.71 -2.21
N VAL A 128 3.27 8.39 -1.06
CA VAL A 128 2.18 9.15 -0.46
C VAL A 128 2.53 10.63 -0.39
N ARG A 129 1.57 11.47 -0.78
CA ARG A 129 1.68 12.93 -0.72
C ARG A 129 0.61 13.49 0.21
N TYR A 130 1.04 14.22 1.22
CA TYR A 130 0.15 14.82 2.21
C TYR A 130 -0.46 16.13 1.68
N CYS A 131 -1.68 16.41 2.10
CA CYS A 131 -2.29 17.71 1.91
C CYS A 131 -1.58 18.75 2.78
N ASN A 132 -1.32 19.92 2.19
CA ASN A 132 -0.69 21.07 2.85
C ASN A 132 -1.55 22.34 2.74
N PHE A 133 -2.86 22.18 2.58
CA PHE A 133 -3.77 23.32 2.56
C PHE A 133 -3.87 23.94 3.97
N PRO A 134 -4.00 25.27 4.13
CA PRO A 134 -4.21 25.87 5.45
C PRO A 134 -5.42 25.25 6.16
N GLY A 135 -5.18 24.68 7.35
CA GLY A 135 -6.20 23.92 8.09
C GLY A 135 -6.22 22.41 7.78
N ALA A 136 -5.26 21.90 7.01
CA ALA A 136 -5.09 20.46 6.82
C ALA A 136 -4.83 19.76 8.15
N GLU A 137 -5.39 18.55 8.27
CA GLU A 137 -5.20 17.72 9.45
C GLU A 137 -3.73 17.28 9.57
N THR A 138 -3.32 16.86 10.78
CA THR A 138 -2.01 16.24 10.99
C THR A 138 -1.83 14.96 10.16
N SER A 139 -0.59 14.59 9.82
CA SER A 139 -0.26 13.47 8.92
C SER A 139 -0.98 12.15 9.25
N HIS A 140 -1.04 11.76 10.53
CA HIS A 140 -1.70 10.52 10.93
C HIS A 140 -3.23 10.56 10.77
N LEU A 141 -3.85 11.74 10.93
CA LEU A 141 -5.28 11.93 10.67
C LEU A 141 -5.58 11.90 9.17
N GLN A 142 -4.74 12.52 8.33
CA GLN A 142 -4.91 12.43 6.88
C GLN A 142 -4.83 10.98 6.37
N LEU A 143 -3.92 10.17 6.94
CA LEU A 143 -3.85 8.73 6.66
C LEU A 143 -5.12 8.00 7.13
N ALA A 144 -5.59 8.28 8.36
CA ALA A 144 -6.80 7.68 8.91
C ALA A 144 -8.04 8.01 8.05
N THR A 145 -8.18 9.26 7.63
CA THR A 145 -9.22 9.74 6.71
C THR A 145 -9.14 9.04 5.35
N ALA A 146 -7.93 8.65 4.90
CA ALA A 146 -7.72 7.82 3.72
C ALA A 146 -7.90 6.30 3.96
N GLY A 147 -8.33 5.89 5.16
CA GLY A 147 -8.56 4.49 5.51
C GLY A 147 -7.29 3.71 5.92
N LEU A 148 -6.21 4.41 6.24
CA LEU A 148 -4.90 3.86 6.59
C LEU A 148 -4.59 4.08 8.07
N PHE A 149 -4.17 3.03 8.77
CA PHE A 149 -3.77 3.08 10.16
C PHE A 149 -2.28 2.77 10.32
N LEU A 150 -1.51 3.70 10.88
CA LEU A 150 -0.08 3.48 11.11
C LEU A 150 0.17 2.33 12.10
N ALA A 151 1.15 1.49 11.81
CA ALA A 151 1.49 0.31 12.61
C ALA A 151 1.83 0.69 14.05
N THR A 152 2.85 1.54 14.24
CA THR A 152 3.29 2.08 15.53
C THR A 152 4.16 3.33 15.31
N VAL A 153 4.47 4.06 16.40
CA VAL A 153 5.48 5.14 16.39
C VAL A 153 6.88 4.62 16.03
N LYS A 154 7.16 3.34 16.29
CA LYS A 154 8.46 2.69 15.96
C LYS A 154 8.60 2.37 14.48
N GLU A 155 7.47 2.19 13.78
CA GLU A 155 7.45 1.82 12.36
C GLU A 155 6.53 2.76 11.58
N PRO A 156 6.95 4.01 11.40
CA PRO A 156 6.12 5.04 10.78
C PRO A 156 5.84 4.82 9.29
N ARG A 157 6.58 3.88 8.67
CA ARG A 157 6.49 3.59 7.23
C ARG A 157 5.53 2.45 6.91
N THR A 158 5.02 1.73 7.90
CA THR A 158 4.07 0.65 7.68
C THR A 158 2.68 1.10 8.11
N ALA A 159 1.69 0.98 7.23
CA ALA A 159 0.30 1.23 7.55
C ALA A 159 -0.58 0.05 7.12
N PHE A 160 -1.64 -0.17 7.89
CA PHE A 160 -2.64 -1.20 7.65
C PHE A 160 -3.93 -0.55 7.17
N THR A 161 -4.56 -1.14 6.16
CA THR A 161 -5.94 -0.79 5.82
C THR A 161 -6.91 -1.32 6.89
N PHE A 162 -8.04 -0.65 7.10
CA PHE A 162 -9.08 -1.22 7.96
C PHE A 162 -9.59 -2.57 7.45
N GLN A 163 -9.64 -2.74 6.13
CA GLN A 163 -10.08 -3.97 5.50
C GLN A 163 -9.23 -5.19 5.89
N VAL A 164 -7.90 -5.03 6.03
CA VAL A 164 -7.03 -6.15 6.46
C VAL A 164 -7.16 -6.43 7.95
N LEU A 165 -7.47 -5.42 8.76
CA LEU A 165 -7.74 -5.60 10.18
C LEU A 165 -9.04 -6.37 10.42
N ASP A 166 -10.11 -6.00 9.69
CA ASP A 166 -11.40 -6.70 9.75
C ASP A 166 -11.28 -8.14 9.22
N ASP A 167 -10.58 -8.35 8.10
CA ASP A 167 -10.34 -9.68 7.53
C ASP A 167 -9.55 -10.59 8.49
N PHE A 168 -8.54 -10.05 9.18
CA PHE A 168 -7.85 -10.80 10.22
C PHE A 168 -8.78 -11.17 11.39
N ILE A 169 -9.63 -10.26 11.86
CA ILE A 169 -10.56 -10.55 12.95
C ILE A 169 -11.49 -11.70 12.56
N TRP A 170 -12.02 -11.69 11.33
CA TRP A 170 -12.87 -12.77 10.83
C TRP A 170 -12.11 -14.09 10.74
N ASP A 171 -10.92 -14.11 10.12
CA ASP A 171 -10.07 -15.31 10.05
C ASP A 171 -9.69 -15.85 11.45
N ASN A 172 -9.46 -14.96 12.42
CA ASN A 172 -9.14 -15.34 13.79
C ASN A 172 -10.34 -15.96 14.51
N VAL A 173 -11.52 -15.36 14.39
CA VAL A 173 -12.76 -15.83 15.03
C VAL A 173 -13.24 -17.13 14.40
N GLU A 174 -13.26 -17.23 13.08
CA GLU A 174 -13.81 -18.38 12.36
C GLU A 174 -12.87 -19.58 12.37
N CYS A 175 -11.57 -19.35 12.18
CA CYS A 175 -10.58 -20.41 11.95
C CYS A 175 -9.51 -20.54 13.05
N GLY A 176 -9.54 -19.69 14.08
CA GLY A 176 -8.47 -19.66 15.10
C GLY A 176 -7.12 -19.21 14.54
N THR A 177 -7.11 -18.55 13.38
CA THR A 177 -5.88 -18.17 12.67
C THR A 177 -5.02 -17.25 13.53
N SER A 178 -3.78 -17.65 13.80
CA SER A 178 -2.81 -16.80 14.48
C SER A 178 -2.36 -15.64 13.57
N ALA A 179 -1.94 -14.52 14.17
CA ALA A 179 -1.40 -13.38 13.41
C ALA A 179 -0.25 -13.80 12.48
N MET A 180 0.64 -14.68 12.93
CA MET A 180 1.76 -15.16 12.11
C MET A 180 1.32 -15.98 10.89
N ASN A 181 0.28 -16.81 11.04
CA ASN A 181 -0.27 -17.57 9.92
C ASN A 181 -0.98 -16.64 8.93
N TYR A 182 -1.71 -15.65 9.44
CA TYR A 182 -2.35 -14.64 8.60
C TYR A 182 -1.33 -13.79 7.83
N TYR A 183 -0.24 -13.36 8.47
CA TYR A 183 0.86 -12.69 7.78
C TYR A 183 1.53 -13.60 6.75
N SER A 184 1.71 -14.89 7.04
CA SER A 184 2.23 -15.85 6.08
C SER A 184 1.32 -16.01 4.85
N LYS A 185 -0.01 -15.97 5.05
CA LYS A 185 -1.01 -15.90 3.97
C LYS A 185 -0.81 -14.64 3.14
N LEU A 186 -0.72 -13.45 3.76
CA LEU A 186 -0.51 -12.18 3.05
C LEU A 186 0.78 -12.15 2.23
N ARG A 187 1.88 -12.72 2.76
CA ARG A 187 3.16 -12.83 2.02
C ARG A 187 3.00 -13.66 0.75
N ARG A 188 2.29 -14.79 0.83
CA ARG A 188 2.00 -15.64 -0.34
C ARG A 188 1.05 -15.00 -1.33
N VAL A 189 0.08 -14.22 -0.85
CA VAL A 189 -0.84 -13.44 -1.70
C VAL A 189 -0.07 -12.35 -2.45
N THR A 190 0.94 -11.74 -1.81
CA THR A 190 1.80 -10.70 -2.41
C THR A 190 2.74 -11.27 -3.47
N SER A 191 3.48 -12.32 -3.10
CA SER A 191 4.32 -13.08 -4.03
C SER A 191 4.29 -14.54 -3.64
N ASN A 192 3.71 -15.37 -4.52
CA ASN A 192 3.69 -16.81 -4.28
C ASN A 192 5.05 -17.45 -4.61
N ALA A 193 5.82 -16.83 -5.52
CA ALA A 193 7.15 -17.29 -5.89
C ALA A 193 8.19 -17.01 -4.79
N PHE A 194 8.11 -15.83 -4.17
CA PHE A 194 9.10 -15.39 -3.18
C PHE A 194 8.45 -14.82 -1.90
N PRO A 195 7.59 -15.59 -1.20
CA PRO A 195 6.87 -15.08 -0.03
C PRO A 195 7.82 -14.62 1.08
N ASN A 196 8.99 -15.28 1.21
CA ASN A 196 9.98 -14.96 2.24
C ASN A 196 10.71 -13.63 2.01
N LEU A 197 10.62 -13.04 0.81
CA LEU A 197 11.22 -11.75 0.48
C LEU A 197 10.25 -10.58 0.65
N VAL A 198 8.96 -10.85 0.88
CA VAL A 198 7.97 -9.80 1.14
C VAL A 198 8.24 -9.17 2.51
N PRO A 199 8.55 -7.87 2.59
CA PRO A 199 8.85 -7.22 3.86
C PRO A 199 7.56 -6.91 4.57
N VAL A 200 7.32 -7.61 5.67
CA VAL A 200 6.22 -7.30 6.58
C VAL A 200 6.81 -7.11 7.95
N SER A 201 6.81 -5.87 8.42
CA SER A 201 7.02 -5.63 9.82
C SER A 201 5.83 -6.16 10.60
N SER A 202 6.04 -7.17 11.44
CA SER A 202 5.00 -7.61 12.37
C SER A 202 4.94 -6.59 13.50
N PRO A 203 3.79 -5.91 13.75
CA PRO A 203 3.62 -5.17 14.99
C PRO A 203 3.81 -6.18 16.12
N SER A 204 4.57 -5.81 17.15
CA SER A 204 4.84 -6.70 18.26
C SER A 204 3.49 -7.23 18.78
N GLY A 205 3.35 -8.56 18.96
CA GLY A 205 2.03 -9.19 19.21
C GLY A 205 1.27 -8.68 20.44
N LYS A 206 1.88 -7.78 21.23
CA LYS A 206 1.29 -7.07 22.37
C LYS A 206 0.52 -5.82 21.97
N ASP A 207 0.85 -5.18 20.83
CA ASP A 207 0.21 -3.95 20.35
C ASP A 207 -1.03 -4.22 19.51
N PHE A 208 -1.09 -5.39 18.88
CA PHE A 208 -2.21 -5.81 18.03
C PHE A 208 -3.43 -6.32 18.83
N ILE A 209 -3.20 -6.80 20.06
CA ILE A 209 -4.21 -7.50 20.89
C ILE A 209 -4.67 -6.67 22.10
N ARG A 210 -3.85 -5.74 22.63
CA ARG A 210 -4.16 -5.08 23.92
C ARG A 210 -5.21 -4.00 23.88
N ASP A 211 -5.61 -3.52 22.71
CA ASP A 211 -6.61 -2.47 22.59
C ASP A 211 -7.76 -2.99 21.73
N PRO A 212 -8.93 -3.30 22.31
CA PRO A 212 -10.02 -3.86 21.54
C PRO A 212 -10.37 -2.90 20.41
N LEU A 213 -10.30 -3.37 19.17
CA LEU A 213 -10.61 -2.58 17.97
C LEU A 213 -12.02 -1.95 18.02
N SER A 214 -12.90 -2.42 18.91
CA SER A 214 -14.17 -1.77 19.27
C SER A 214 -14.00 -0.38 19.91
N HIS A 215 -12.97 -0.15 20.72
CA HIS A 215 -12.64 1.16 21.29
C HIS A 215 -12.02 2.08 20.23
N LYS A 216 -11.14 1.57 19.36
CA LYS A 216 -10.61 2.36 18.24
C LYS A 216 -11.69 2.72 17.21
N ARG A 217 -12.66 1.83 16.96
CA ARG A 217 -13.83 2.07 16.10
C ARG A 217 -14.83 3.06 16.71
N LYS A 218 -15.02 3.06 18.04
CA LYS A 218 -15.84 4.05 18.76
C LYS A 218 -15.18 5.43 18.76
N ASN A 219 -13.87 5.50 19.03
CA ASN A 219 -13.11 6.73 18.97
C ASN A 219 -13.08 7.29 17.53
N TRP A 220 -13.01 6.42 16.52
CA TRP A 220 -13.14 6.77 15.10
C TRP A 220 -14.53 7.31 14.74
N SER A 221 -15.61 6.63 15.14
CA SER A 221 -16.98 7.14 14.91
C SER A 221 -17.09 8.57 15.45
N CYS A 222 -16.60 8.80 16.68
CA CYS A 222 -16.56 10.14 17.27
C CYS A 222 -15.70 11.12 16.46
N SER A 223 -14.49 10.75 16.03
CA SER A 223 -13.60 11.63 15.27
C SER A 223 -14.15 11.97 13.87
N VAL A 224 -14.73 11.01 13.15
CA VAL A 224 -15.37 11.21 11.84
C VAL A 224 -16.64 12.04 11.96
N GLN A 225 -17.44 11.81 13.01
CA GLN A 225 -18.67 12.58 13.26
C GLN A 225 -18.37 14.03 13.68
N HIS A 226 -17.23 14.28 14.35
CA HIS A 226 -16.78 15.64 14.62
C HIS A 226 -16.21 16.32 13.37
N ALA A 227 -15.50 15.60 12.50
CA ALA A 227 -14.98 16.13 11.23
C ALA A 227 -16.09 16.48 10.22
N HIS A 228 -17.18 15.71 10.17
CA HIS A 228 -18.33 15.99 9.29
C HIS A 228 -19.25 17.12 9.79
N ASN A 229 -19.25 17.43 11.08
CA ASN A 229 -20.12 18.47 11.67
C ASN A 229 -19.47 19.86 11.78
N GLN A 230 -18.27 20.06 11.23
CA GLN A 230 -17.58 21.35 11.19
C GLN A 230 -17.33 21.87 9.76
N GLY A 231 -18.00 21.28 8.75
CA GLY A 231 -18.04 21.77 7.37
C GLY A 231 -19.24 22.64 7.09
#